data_AF-A0A1G0FLA7-F1
#
_entry.id   AF-A0A1G0FLA7-F1
#
_cell.length_a   1.000
_cell.length_b   1.000
_cell.length_c   1.000
_cell.angle_alpha   90.00
_cell.angle_beta   90.00
_cell.angle_gamma   90.00
#
_symmetry.space_group_name_H-M   'P 1'
#
loop_
_entity.id
_entity.type
_entity.pdbx_description
1 polymer ?
#
loop_
_entity_poly.entity_id
_entity_poly.type
_entity_poly.pdbx_seq_one_letter_code
_entity_poly.pdbx_strand_id
1 'polypeptide(L)'
;MTSLIDRQMMAVRRVYLVWTHPLFFETVHRLLSHQDVELVGESMDHKAARAEIARLRPDVVVLEEAEGGSSTDLVDFLQAGAKDVQILGLNLMDNELHVYQRRQRTVVHPGDLVDVIRGVRD
;
A
#
# COMPACT_ATOMS: atom_id res chain seq x y z
N MET A 1 32.75 3.96 -11.71
CA MET A 1 32.60 2.49 -11.54
C MET A 1 31.80 2.24 -10.27
N THR A 2 30.51 2.62 -10.28
CA THR A 2 29.59 2.36 -9.17
C THR A 2 28.93 1.01 -9.44
N SER A 3 28.99 0.15 -8.43
CA SER A 3 28.90 -1.30 -8.53
C SER A 3 27.62 -1.83 -9.15
N LEU A 4 27.76 -2.77 -10.09
CA LEU A 4 26.68 -3.61 -10.64
C LEU A 4 26.05 -4.57 -9.59
N ILE A 5 26.54 -4.55 -8.34
CA ILE A 5 26.12 -5.45 -7.26
C ILE A 5 24.93 -4.90 -6.46
N ASP A 6 24.73 -3.57 -6.40
CA ASP A 6 23.56 -3.00 -5.70
C ASP A 6 22.23 -3.27 -6.41
N ARG A 7 22.28 -3.60 -7.71
CA ARG A 7 21.10 -3.96 -8.51
C ARG A 7 20.58 -5.37 -8.19
N GLN A 8 21.32 -6.18 -7.42
CA GLN A 8 21.07 -7.62 -7.32
C GLN A 8 20.32 -8.07 -6.04
N MET A 9 19.77 -7.16 -5.23
CA MET A 9 18.99 -7.54 -4.04
C MET A 9 17.79 -6.63 -3.70
N MET A 10 17.23 -5.87 -4.65
CA MET A 10 15.93 -5.25 -4.41
C MET A 10 14.90 -6.37 -4.33
N ALA A 11 14.45 -6.70 -3.11
CA ALA A 11 13.41 -7.69 -2.90
C ALA A 11 12.18 -7.28 -3.72
N VAL A 12 11.72 -8.20 -4.58
CA VAL A 12 10.54 -7.97 -5.41
C VAL A 12 9.37 -7.67 -4.49
N ARG A 13 8.80 -6.46 -4.61
CA ARG A 13 7.70 -6.02 -3.75
C ARG A 13 6.41 -6.64 -4.25
N ARG A 14 5.72 -7.36 -3.36
CA ARG A 14 4.47 -8.07 -3.64
C ARG A 14 3.30 -7.11 -3.52
N VAL A 15 2.62 -6.85 -4.62
CA VAL A 15 1.51 -5.90 -4.72
C VAL A 15 0.20 -6.63 -4.93
N TYR A 16 -0.85 -6.21 -4.23
CA TYR A 16 -2.22 -6.62 -4.49
C TYR A 16 -3.04 -5.41 -4.96
N LEU A 17 -3.85 -5.59 -6.01
CA LEU A 17 -4.61 -4.49 -6.62
C LEU A 17 -6.12 -4.64 -6.39
N VAL A 18 -6.74 -3.59 -5.87
CA VAL A 18 -8.19 -3.49 -5.70
C VAL A 18 -8.70 -2.38 -6.60
N TRP A 19 -9.66 -2.68 -7.47
CA TRP A 19 -10.07 -1.75 -8.52
C TRP A 19 -11.58 -1.85 -8.80
N THR A 20 -12.17 -0.77 -9.27
CA THR A 20 -13.57 -0.71 -9.71
C THR A 20 -13.65 -0.51 -11.23
N HIS A 21 -12.79 0.34 -11.79
CA HIS A 21 -12.83 0.70 -13.21
C HIS A 21 -11.77 -0.06 -14.03
N PRO A 22 -12.13 -0.72 -15.14
CA PRO A 22 -11.18 -1.46 -15.97
C PRO A 22 -10.01 -0.62 -16.52
N LEU A 23 -10.23 0.67 -16.80
CA LEU A 23 -9.15 1.55 -17.27
C LEU A 23 -8.08 1.81 -16.20
N PHE A 24 -8.49 1.88 -14.93
CA PHE A 24 -7.58 1.98 -13.81
C PHE A 24 -6.71 0.73 -13.71
N PHE A 25 -7.35 -0.45 -13.76
CA PHE A 25 -6.67 -1.74 -13.77
C PHE A 25 -5.59 -1.84 -14.84
N GLU A 26 -5.95 -1.56 -16.11
CA GLU A 26 -5.01 -1.59 -17.24
C GLU A 26 -3.83 -0.62 -17.05
N THR A 27 -4.10 0.56 -16.51
CA THR A 27 -3.09 1.59 -16.28
C THR A 27 -2.10 1.16 -15.21
N VAL A 28 -2.61 0.73 -14.06
CA VAL A 28 -1.77 0.25 -12.96
C VAL A 28 -0.99 -0.99 -13.38
N HIS A 29 -1.62 -1.95 -14.06
CA HIS A 29 -0.94 -3.14 -14.53
C HIS A 29 0.25 -2.82 -15.47
N ARG A 30 0.09 -1.86 -16.39
CA ARG A 30 1.19 -1.38 -17.23
C ARG A 30 2.30 -0.70 -16.43
N LEU A 31 1.95 0.12 -15.43
CA LEU A 31 2.93 0.80 -14.57
C LEU A 31 3.69 -0.18 -13.67
N LEU A 32 3.03 -1.23 -13.19
CA LEU A 32 3.64 -2.25 -12.34
C LEU A 32 4.47 -3.28 -13.12
N SER A 33 4.54 -3.21 -14.45
CA SER A 33 5.35 -4.10 -15.30
C SER A 33 6.88 -3.90 -15.18
N HIS A 34 7.35 -3.34 -14.04
CA HIS A 34 8.75 -3.13 -13.71
C HIS A 34 9.36 -4.35 -12.99
N GLN A 35 10.68 -4.54 -13.10
CA GLN A 35 11.38 -5.74 -12.60
C GLN A 35 11.37 -5.91 -11.06
N ASP A 36 10.95 -4.87 -10.32
CA ASP A 36 11.03 -4.83 -8.85
C ASP A 36 9.67 -5.02 -8.17
N VAL A 37 8.61 -5.32 -8.94
CA VAL A 37 7.24 -5.48 -8.46
C VAL A 37 6.62 -6.78 -8.98
N GLU A 38 5.97 -7.54 -8.10
CA GLU A 38 5.17 -8.71 -8.43
C GLU A 38 3.70 -8.43 -8.08
N LEU A 39 2.80 -8.44 -9.08
CA LEU A 39 1.36 -8.42 -8.82
C LEU A 39 0.93 -9.83 -8.38
N VAL A 40 0.65 -10.00 -7.08
CA VAL A 40 0.34 -11.31 -6.48
C VAL A 40 -1.14 -11.64 -6.45
N GLY A 41 -1.99 -10.66 -6.76
CA GLY A 41 -3.43 -10.82 -6.85
C GLY A 41 -4.14 -9.51 -7.15
N GLU A 42 -5.39 -9.64 -7.57
CA GLU A 42 -6.24 -8.52 -7.96
C GLU A 42 -7.71 -8.85 -7.70
N SER A 43 -8.52 -7.85 -7.38
CA SER A 43 -9.96 -8.06 -7.24
C SER A 43 -10.76 -6.77 -7.44
N MET A 44 -11.94 -6.93 -8.04
CA MET A 44 -12.97 -5.90 -8.09
C MET A 44 -13.98 -5.96 -6.93
N ASP A 45 -13.92 -7.01 -6.12
CA ASP A 45 -14.81 -7.19 -4.97
C ASP A 45 -14.02 -6.99 -3.67
N HIS A 46 -14.33 -5.91 -2.96
CA HIS A 46 -13.71 -5.58 -1.67
C HIS A 46 -13.81 -6.70 -0.64
N LYS A 47 -14.86 -7.53 -0.68
CA LYS A 47 -15.03 -8.66 0.24
C LYS A 47 -14.11 -9.82 -0.11
N ALA A 48 -14.01 -10.16 -1.40
CA ALA A 48 -13.06 -11.16 -1.87
C ALA A 48 -11.61 -10.73 -1.61
N ALA A 49 -11.31 -9.44 -1.85
CA ALA A 49 -10.00 -8.86 -1.59
C ALA A 49 -9.53 -9.07 -0.14
N ARG A 50 -10.40 -8.93 0.87
CA ARG A 50 -10.01 -9.18 2.28
C ARG A 50 -9.48 -10.58 2.51
N ALA A 51 -10.19 -11.59 2.00
CA ALA A 51 -9.82 -12.99 2.18
C ALA A 51 -8.50 -13.30 1.45
N GLU A 52 -8.32 -12.75 0.26
CA GLU A 52 -7.12 -12.94 -0.53
C GLU A 52 -5.91 -12.22 0.05
N ILE A 53 -6.05 -10.97 0.49
CA ILE A 53 -4.96 -10.20 1.10
C ILE A 53 -4.49 -10.88 2.39
N ALA A 54 -5.41 -11.36 3.22
CA ALA A 54 -5.07 -12.10 4.43
C ALA A 54 -4.28 -13.40 4.13
N ARG A 55 -4.62 -14.08 3.03
CA ARG A 55 -3.96 -15.32 2.60
C ARG A 55 -2.62 -15.08 1.91
N LEU A 56 -2.56 -14.11 1.01
CA LEU A 56 -1.42 -13.84 0.12
C LEU A 56 -0.35 -12.98 0.78
N ARG A 57 -0.71 -12.24 1.83
CA ARG A 57 0.14 -11.32 2.60
C ARG A 57 1.06 -10.48 1.69
N PRO A 58 0.47 -9.62 0.84
CA PRO A 58 1.24 -8.69 0.01
C PRO A 58 2.01 -7.70 0.90
N ASP A 59 3.06 -7.08 0.34
CA ASP A 59 3.78 -5.98 0.97
C ASP A 59 3.02 -4.64 0.81
N VAL A 60 2.31 -4.50 -0.31
CA VAL A 60 1.57 -3.29 -0.66
C VAL A 60 0.19 -3.67 -1.19
N VAL A 61 -0.84 -2.96 -0.73
CA VAL A 61 -2.18 -2.99 -1.33
C VAL A 61 -2.43 -1.66 -2.01
N VAL A 62 -2.73 -1.70 -3.30
CA VAL A 62 -3.15 -0.53 -4.09
C VAL A 62 -4.67 -0.59 -4.23
N LEU A 63 -5.35 0.50 -3.91
CA LEU A 63 -6.80 0.63 -4.01
C LEU A 63 -7.16 1.78 -4.94
N GLU A 64 -8.08 1.53 -5.86
CA GLU A 64 -8.80 2.60 -6.53
C GLU A 64 -9.76 3.25 -5.54
N GLU A 65 -9.61 4.55 -5.33
CA GLU A 65 -10.50 5.35 -4.49
C GLU A 65 -11.63 5.96 -5.34
N ALA A 66 -12.84 5.98 -4.76
CA ALA A 66 -13.97 6.67 -5.35
C ALA A 66 -13.98 8.16 -4.94
N GLU A 67 -14.80 8.97 -5.63
CA GLU A 67 -14.97 10.39 -5.30
C GLU A 67 -15.27 10.61 -3.81
N GLY A 68 -14.55 11.54 -3.19
CA GLY A 68 -14.71 11.90 -1.78
C GLY A 68 -13.74 11.19 -0.83
N GLY A 69 -12.82 10.35 -1.33
CA GLY A 69 -11.69 9.82 -0.56
C GLY A 69 -12.09 9.04 0.69
N SER A 70 -13.32 8.51 0.75
CA SER A 70 -13.80 7.86 1.97
C SER A 70 -12.97 6.60 2.19
N SER A 71 -12.32 6.51 3.36
CA SER A 71 -11.67 5.30 3.81
C SER A 71 -12.66 4.14 3.67
N THR A 72 -12.39 3.25 2.72
CA THR A 72 -13.25 2.08 2.53
C THR A 72 -13.13 1.19 3.76
N ASP A 73 -14.19 0.44 4.09
CA ASP A 73 -14.13 -0.59 5.14
C ASP A 73 -12.92 -1.56 4.97
N LEU A 74 -12.36 -1.64 3.77
CA LEU A 74 -11.15 -2.39 3.46
C LEU A 74 -9.88 -1.72 4.01
N VAL A 75 -9.74 -0.39 3.91
CA VAL A 75 -8.63 0.34 4.53
C VAL A 75 -8.67 0.14 6.05
N ASP A 76 -9.82 0.27 6.68
CA ASP A 76 -9.98 0.05 8.13
C ASP A 76 -9.62 -1.38 8.53
N PHE A 77 -10.08 -2.37 7.75
CA PHE A 77 -9.71 -3.78 7.95
C PHE A 77 -8.19 -4.00 7.88
N LEU A 78 -7.54 -3.44 6.85
CA LEU A 78 -6.10 -3.58 6.65
C LEU A 78 -5.31 -2.86 7.75
N GLN A 79 -5.75 -1.65 8.12
CA GLN A 79 -5.15 -0.91 9.22
C GLN A 79 -5.36 -1.60 10.57
N ALA A 80 -6.45 -2.34 10.78
CA ALA A 80 -6.64 -3.10 12.01
C ALA A 80 -5.74 -4.35 12.08
N GLY A 81 -5.73 -5.15 11.01
CA GLY A 81 -5.19 -6.52 11.02
C GLY A 81 -3.79 -6.73 10.43
N ALA A 82 -3.32 -5.87 9.52
CA ALA A 82 -2.08 -6.08 8.79
C ALA A 82 -1.02 -5.05 9.22
N LYS A 83 -0.16 -5.43 10.17
CA LYS A 83 0.85 -4.50 10.74
C LYS A 83 1.95 -4.08 9.76
N ASP A 84 2.20 -4.88 8.73
CA ASP A 84 3.35 -4.70 7.84
C ASP A 84 2.96 -4.37 6.40
N VAL A 85 1.66 -4.22 6.11
CA VAL A 85 1.20 -3.88 4.76
C VAL A 85 1.16 -2.36 4.56
N GLN A 86 1.77 -1.88 3.48
CA GLN A 86 1.60 -0.51 3.05
C GLN A 86 0.30 -0.40 2.23
N ILE A 87 -0.48 0.64 2.47
CA ILE A 87 -1.74 0.86 1.75
C ILE A 87 -1.61 2.12 0.90
N LEU A 88 -1.95 2.01 -0.38
CA LEU A 88 -1.89 3.07 -1.38
C LEU A 88 -3.28 3.29 -1.98
N GLY A 89 -3.93 4.40 -1.66
CA GLY A 89 -5.13 4.87 -2.35
C GLY A 89 -4.76 5.72 -3.57
N LEU A 90 -5.38 5.45 -4.71
CA LEU A 90 -5.19 6.21 -5.94
C LEU A 90 -6.55 6.64 -6.48
N ASN A 91 -6.67 7.93 -6.76
CA ASN A 91 -7.82 8.51 -7.45
C ASN A 91 -7.34 9.16 -8.76
N LEU A 92 -7.96 8.79 -9.89
CA LEU A 92 -7.63 9.36 -11.20
C LEU A 92 -8.41 10.63 -11.53
N MET A 93 -9.46 10.95 -10.77
CA MET A 93 -10.31 12.12 -11.02
C MET A 93 -9.61 13.43 -10.66
N ASP A 94 -8.95 13.45 -9.50
CA ASP A 94 -8.19 14.59 -8.97
C ASP A 94 -6.67 14.40 -9.10
N ASN A 95 -6.23 13.25 -9.61
CA ASN A 95 -4.83 12.80 -9.63
C ASN A 95 -4.20 12.79 -8.23
N GLU A 96 -4.99 12.57 -7.19
CA GLU A 96 -4.46 12.45 -5.83
C GLU A 96 -3.95 11.03 -5.54
N LEU A 97 -2.88 11.01 -4.73
CA LEU A 97 -2.29 9.79 -4.21
C LEU A 97 -2.30 9.83 -2.69
N HIS A 98 -3.01 8.88 -2.09
CA HIS A 98 -3.19 8.76 -0.65
C HIS A 98 -2.31 7.63 -0.13
N VAL A 99 -1.32 7.94 0.71
CA VAL A 99 -0.41 6.95 1.31
C VAL A 99 -0.73 6.77 2.78
N TYR A 100 -1.25 5.60 3.15
CA TYR A 100 -1.58 5.30 4.54
C TYR A 100 -0.42 4.55 5.20
N GLN A 101 0.19 5.16 6.21
CA GLN A 101 1.26 4.55 7.01
C GLN A 101 0.79 4.28 8.43
N ARG A 102 0.70 3.00 8.80
CA ARG A 102 0.53 2.61 10.19
C ARG A 102 1.90 2.42 10.83
N ARG A 103 2.23 3.22 11.85
CA ARG A 103 3.42 3.01 12.70
C ARG A 103 2.98 2.75 14.13
N GLN A 104 3.44 1.64 14.71
CA GLN A 104 3.29 1.38 16.13
C GLN A 104 4.60 1.72 16.83
N ARG A 105 4.58 2.70 17.75
CA ARG A 105 5.70 3.03 18.63
C ARG A 105 5.30 2.82 20.08
N THR A 106 6.20 2.24 20.86
CA THR A 106 6.04 2.19 22.32
C THR A 106 6.43 3.56 22.86
N VAL A 107 5.50 4.24 23.52
CA VAL A 107 5.77 5.50 24.21
C VAL A 107 6.29 5.16 25.61
N VAL A 108 7.51 5.59 25.92
CA VAL A 108 8.17 5.40 27.20
C VAL A 108 8.20 6.71 27.99
N HIS A 109 8.32 7.84 27.28
CA HIS A 109 8.36 9.18 27.86
C HIS A 109 7.41 10.14 27.14
N PRO A 110 6.88 11.18 27.82
CA PRO A 110 6.05 12.20 27.17
C PRO A 110 6.74 12.92 25.99
N GLY A 111 8.08 12.97 25.99
CA GLY A 111 8.87 13.51 24.88
C GLY A 111 8.69 12.76 23.56
N ASP A 112 8.46 11.44 23.61
CA ASP A 112 8.31 10.58 22.44
C ASP A 112 7.10 11.01 21.58
N LEU A 113 6.05 11.56 22.21
CA LEU A 113 4.90 12.12 21.49
C LEU A 113 5.30 13.34 20.65
N VAL A 114 6.14 14.21 21.20
CA VAL A 114 6.63 15.41 20.51
C VAL A 114 7.51 15.00 19.33
N ASP A 115 8.31 13.95 19.48
CA ASP A 115 9.17 13.43 18.41
C ASP A 115 8.36 12.78 17.27
N VAL A 116 7.26 12.08 17.61
CA VAL A 116 6.30 11.57 16.63
C VAL A 116 5.65 12.72 15.84
N ILE A 117 5.18 13.77 16.51
CA ILE A 117 4.57 14.95 15.85
C ILE A 117 5.59 15.66 14.95
N ARG A 118 6.85 15.71 15.36
CA ARG A 118 7.94 16.31 14.58
C ARG A 118 8.44 15.43 13.43
N GLY A 119 7.98 14.19 13.34
CA GLY A 119 8.41 13.24 12.30
C GLY A 119 9.85 12.77 12.45
N VAL A 120 10.42 12.82 13.66
CA VAL A 120 11.79 12.37 13.92
C VAL A 120 11.85 10.84 13.75
N ARG A 121 12.76 10.39 12.88
CA ARG A 121 13.03 8.96 12.62
C ARG A 121 13.96 8.44 13.72
N ASP A 122 13.66 7.26 14.23
CA ASP A 122 14.57 6.51 15.11
C ASP A 122 15.75 5.94 14.30
#